data_AF-A0A935Q0Q5-F1
#
_entry.id   AF-A0A935Q0Q5-F1
#
_cell.length_a   1.000
_cell.length_b   1.000
_cell.length_c   1.000
_cell.angle_alpha   90.00
_cell.angle_beta   90.00
_cell.angle_gamma   90.00
#
_symmetry.space_group_name_H-M   'P 1'
#
loop_
_entity.id
_entity.type
_entity.pdbx_description
1 polymer ?
#
loop_
_entity_poly.entity_id
_entity_poly.type
_entity_poly.pdbx_seq_one_letter_code
_entity_poly.pdbx_strand_id
1 'polypeptide(L)'
;MAGDLLLAGCKEGPNNFSYDARIGGRPCGAFTYYALKALKALPASATYADWHAKINPGYLPSASYPQSPQIFGSADARKRKILS
;
A
#
# COMPACT_ATOMS: atom_id res chain seq x y z
N MET A 1 13.74 13.86 -13.53
CA MET A 1 12.63 13.17 -14.23
C MET A 1 11.94 12.27 -13.22
N ALA A 2 10.61 12.36 -13.07
CA ALA A 2 9.91 11.67 -11.99
C ALA A 2 9.99 10.13 -12.12
N GLY A 3 9.93 9.58 -13.33
CA GLY A 3 9.98 8.13 -13.56
C GLY A 3 8.78 7.38 -13.00
N ASP A 4 8.83 6.05 -13.09
CA ASP A 4 7.78 5.17 -12.59
C ASP A 4 7.84 5.01 -11.07
N LEU A 5 6.70 4.63 -10.48
CA LEU A 5 6.57 4.32 -9.07
C LEU A 5 5.88 2.96 -8.93
N LEU A 6 6.49 2.07 -8.14
CA LEU A 6 5.94 0.75 -7.83
C LEU A 6 5.58 0.69 -6.34
N LEU A 7 4.36 0.25 -6.05
CA LEU A 7 3.99 -0.23 -4.72
C LEU A 7 3.90 -1.76 -4.75
N ALA A 8 4.62 -2.43 -3.87
CA ALA A 8 4.61 -3.88 -3.72
C ALA A 8 3.91 -4.28 -2.42
N GLY A 9 3.16 -5.39 -2.43
CA GLY A 9 2.43 -5.86 -1.25
C GLY A 9 3.32 -6.41 -0.12
N CYS A 10 4.55 -6.82 -0.44
CA CYS A 10 5.53 -7.27 0.54
C CYS A 10 6.95 -6.86 0.11
N LYS A 11 7.89 -6.98 1.04
CA LYS A 11 9.32 -6.88 0.75
C LYS A 11 9.80 -8.15 0.05
N GLU A 12 10.89 -8.03 -0.70
CA GLU A 12 11.56 -9.18 -1.30
C GLU A 12 12.21 -10.07 -0.22
N GLY A 13 12.47 -11.33 -0.57
CA GLY A 13 13.26 -12.27 0.21
C GLY A 13 12.43 -13.38 0.86
N PRO A 14 13.10 -14.38 1.45
CA PRO A 14 12.43 -15.52 2.06
C PRO A 14 11.50 -15.09 3.18
N ASN A 15 10.39 -15.81 3.33
CA ASN A 15 9.35 -15.58 4.34
C ASN A 15 8.60 -14.24 4.22
N ASN A 16 8.63 -13.60 3.05
CA ASN A 16 7.85 -12.41 2.76
C ASN A 16 6.80 -12.72 1.70
N PHE A 17 5.54 -12.67 2.12
CA PHE A 17 4.42 -13.04 1.26
C PHE A 17 3.43 -11.89 1.17
N SER A 18 2.82 -11.75 -0.01
CA SER A 18 1.56 -11.04 -0.10
C SER A 18 0.43 -12.02 0.20
N TYR A 19 -0.52 -11.60 1.03
CA TYR A 19 -1.55 -12.48 1.56
C TYR A 19 -2.86 -12.32 0.80
N ASP A 20 -3.49 -13.45 0.50
CA ASP A 20 -4.93 -13.49 0.22
C ASP A 20 -5.71 -13.40 1.53
N ALA A 21 -6.84 -12.71 1.48
CA ALA A 21 -7.74 -12.47 2.59
C ALA A 21 -9.18 -12.81 2.20
N ARG A 22 -9.99 -13.14 3.20
CA ARG A 22 -11.45 -13.28 3.04
C ARG A 22 -12.14 -12.21 3.87
N ILE A 23 -12.74 -11.22 3.21
CA ILE A 23 -13.28 -10.03 3.86
C ILE A 23 -14.76 -9.92 3.51
N GLY A 24 -15.62 -9.95 4.53
CA GLY A 24 -17.07 -10.03 4.31
C GLY A 24 -17.49 -11.25 3.48
N GLY A 25 -16.78 -12.38 3.64
CA GLY A 25 -17.03 -13.61 2.88
C GLY A 25 -16.43 -13.64 1.46
N ARG A 26 -15.93 -12.51 0.94
CA ARG A 26 -15.36 -12.38 -0.41
C ARG A 26 -13.82 -12.58 -0.41
N PRO A 27 -13.26 -13.35 -1.36
CA PRO A 27 -11.81 -13.39 -1.59
C PRO A 27 -11.27 -12.06 -2.11
N CYS A 28 -10.19 -11.57 -1.50
CA CYS A 28 -9.53 -10.31 -1.81
C CYS A 28 -8.01 -10.45 -1.60
N GLY A 29 -7.19 -9.71 -2.34
CA GLY A 29 -5.80 -9.49 -1.93
C GLY A 29 -5.76 -8.56 -0.71
N ALA A 30 -5.08 -8.96 0.37
CA ALA A 30 -5.03 -8.19 1.61
C ALA A 30 -4.43 -6.79 1.36
N PHE A 31 -3.27 -6.71 0.69
CA PHE A 31 -2.64 -5.44 0.35
C PHE A 31 -3.60 -4.51 -0.39
N THR A 32 -4.16 -4.96 -1.52
CA THR A 32 -5.03 -4.14 -2.37
C THR A 32 -6.28 -3.68 -1.62
N TYR A 33 -6.93 -4.56 -0.86
CA TYR A 33 -8.12 -4.20 -0.10
C TYR A 33 -7.84 -3.07 0.91
N TYR A 34 -6.79 -3.23 1.72
CA TYR A 34 -6.44 -2.23 2.73
C TYR A 34 -5.81 -0.98 2.12
N ALA A 35 -5.14 -1.08 0.97
CA ALA A 35 -4.67 0.06 0.20
C ALA A 35 -5.82 0.94 -0.28
N LEU A 36 -6.85 0.35 -0.86
CA LEU A 36 -8.05 1.09 -1.27
C LEU A 36 -8.83 1.64 -0.06
N LYS A 37 -8.88 0.90 1.04
CA LYS A 37 -9.49 1.38 2.29
C LYS A 37 -8.75 2.60 2.85
N ALA A 38 -7.43 2.59 2.84
CA ALA A 38 -6.60 3.72 3.26
C ALA A 38 -6.75 4.92 2.31
N LEU A 39 -6.79 4.68 0.99
CA LEU A 39 -6.91 5.72 -0.03
C LEU A 39 -8.17 6.57 0.17
N LYS A 40 -9.29 5.93 0.51
CA LYS A 40 -10.58 6.61 0.77
C LYS A 40 -10.54 7.63 1.92
N ALA A 41 -9.57 7.52 2.84
CA ALA A 41 -9.45 8.38 4.01
C ALA A 41 -8.42 9.51 3.82
N LEU A 42 -7.78 9.61 2.66
CA LEU A 42 -6.76 10.63 2.39
C LEU A 42 -7.38 11.92 1.84
N PRO A 43 -6.83 13.10 2.18
CA PRO A 43 -7.22 14.35 1.55
C PRO A 43 -6.78 14.38 0.08
N ALA A 44 -7.43 15.23 -0.73
CA ALA A 44 -7.09 15.42 -2.14
C ALA A 44 -5.64 15.90 -2.38
N SER A 45 -5.00 16.47 -1.37
CA SER A 45 -3.60 16.91 -1.41
C SER A 45 -2.59 15.78 -1.12
N ALA A 46 -3.03 14.58 -0.74
CA ALA A 46 -2.15 13.50 -0.35
C ALA A 46 -1.27 12.99 -1.51
N THR A 47 -0.08 12.53 -1.15
CA THR A 47 0.92 11.99 -2.08
C THR A 47 0.95 10.46 -2.08
N TYR A 48 1.67 9.85 -3.02
CA TYR A 48 1.93 8.40 -2.97
C TYR A 48 2.68 7.97 -1.70
N ALA A 49 3.59 8.81 -1.19
CA ALA A 49 4.26 8.56 0.08
C ALA A 49 3.28 8.55 1.26
N ASP A 50 2.36 9.52 1.31
CA ASP A 50 1.32 9.58 2.34
C ASP A 50 0.41 8.36 2.28
N TRP A 51 0.06 7.94 1.06
CA TRP A 51 -0.74 6.73 0.86
C TRP A 51 -0.02 5.49 1.38
N HIS A 52 1.22 5.23 0.97
CA HIS A 52 2.00 4.09 1.43
C HIS A 52 2.16 4.07 2.97
N ALA A 53 2.47 5.22 3.58
CA ALA A 53 2.58 5.36 5.03
C ALA A 53 1.25 5.10 5.76
N LYS A 54 0.11 5.41 5.14
CA LYS A 54 -1.21 5.13 5.70
C LYS A 54 -1.57 3.65 5.64
N ILE A 55 -1.12 2.92 4.60
CA ILE A 55 -1.41 1.49 4.44
C ILE A 55 -0.86 0.68 5.61
N ASN A 56 0.43 0.85 5.94
CA ASN A 56 1.13 0.08 6.96
C ASN A 56 1.99 1.01 7.83
N PRO A 57 1.86 1.00 9.17
CA PRO A 57 1.06 0.08 10.01
C PRO A 57 -0.41 0.49 10.22
N GLY A 58 -0.92 1.50 9.50
CA GLY A 58 -2.22 2.11 9.81
C GLY A 58 -3.45 1.24 9.50
N TYR A 59 -3.57 0.74 8.26
CA TYR A 59 -4.78 0.05 7.79
C TYR A 59 -4.63 -1.47 7.67
N LEU A 60 -3.47 -1.93 7.23
CA LEU A 60 -3.16 -3.34 7.03
C LEU A 60 -2.91 -4.01 8.40
N PRO A 61 -3.77 -4.96 8.83
CA PRO A 61 -3.65 -5.54 10.17
C PRO A 61 -2.50 -6.57 10.19
N SER A 62 -1.33 -6.16 10.67
CA SER A 62 -0.13 -7.00 10.70
C SER A 62 -0.27 -8.29 11.52
N ALA A 63 -1.19 -8.32 12.49
CA ALA A 63 -1.50 -9.53 13.26
C ALA A 63 -2.15 -10.64 12.41
N SER A 64 -2.91 -10.27 11.37
CA SER A 64 -3.58 -11.21 10.46
C SER A 64 -2.80 -11.40 9.15
N TYR A 65 -2.16 -10.34 8.66
CA TYR A 65 -1.43 -10.33 7.40
C TYR A 65 -0.08 -9.66 7.60
N PRO A 66 0.95 -10.38 8.07
CA PRO A 66 2.26 -9.82 8.42
C PRO A 66 3.13 -9.51 7.18
N GLN A 67 2.54 -8.84 6.19
CA GLN A 67 3.26 -8.36 5.00
C GLN A 67 3.85 -6.98 5.25
N SER A 68 4.93 -6.68 4.53
CA SER A 68 5.68 -5.41 4.64
C SER A 68 5.66 -4.67 3.31
N PRO A 69 4.58 -3.93 2.96
CA PRO A 69 4.49 -3.27 1.67
C PRO A 69 5.67 -2.33 1.41
N GLN A 70 6.14 -2.30 0.16
CA GLN A 70 7.25 -1.46 -0.27
C GLN A 70 6.79 -0.41 -1.27
N ILE A 71 7.56 0.67 -1.36
CA ILE A 71 7.41 1.71 -2.37
C ILE A 71 8.77 1.94 -3.02
N PHE A 72 8.82 1.88 -4.35
CA PHE A 72 10.02 2.06 -5.17
C PHE A 72 9.79 3.18 -6.18
N GLY A 73 10.84 3.93 -6.48
CA GLY A 73 10.82 5.10 -7.35
C GLY A 73 11.46 6.33 -6.69
N SER A 74 11.66 7.37 -7.49
CA SER A 74 12.35 8.60 -7.11
C SER A 74 11.63 9.38 -6.01
N ALA A 75 12.35 10.29 -5.33
CA ALA A 75 11.73 11.19 -4.35
C ALA A 75 10.62 12.05 -4.98
N ASP A 76 10.82 12.49 -6.22
CA ASP A 76 9.82 13.26 -6.97
C ASP A 76 8.57 12.42 -7.27
N ALA A 77 8.75 11.17 -7.71
CA ALA A 77 7.63 10.27 -7.98
C ALA A 77 6.77 10.01 -6.74
N ARG A 78 7.40 9.86 -5.57
CA ARG A 78 6.73 9.62 -4.28
C ARG A 78 5.92 10.83 -3.80
N LYS A 79 6.35 12.05 -4.15
CA LYS A 79 5.69 13.32 -3.77
C LYS A 79 4.56 13.74 -4.72
N ARG A 80 4.30 13.00 -5.80
CA ARG A 80 3.16 13.26 -6.67
C ARG A 80 1.85 13.05 -5.91
N LYS A 81 0.84 13.89 -6.22
CA LYS A 81 -0.51 13.72 -5.70
C LYS A 81 -1.11 12.42 -6.20
N ILE A 82 -1.83 11.70 -5.34
CA ILE A 82 -2.44 10.42 -5.67
C ILE A 82 -3.81 10.56 -6.35
N LEU A 83 -4.46 11.72 -6.22
CA LEU A 83 -5.82 12.01 -6.72
C LEU A 83 -5.87 13.15 -7.75
N SER A 84 -4.77 13.37 -8.50
CA SER A 84 -4.68 14.42 -9.54
C SER A 84 -5.03 13.91 -10.93
#